data_AF-A0A7W7K6L5-F1
#
_entry.id   AF-A0A7W7K6L5-F1
#
_cell.length_a   1.000
_cell.length_b   1.000
_cell.length_c   1.000
_cell.angle_alpha   90.00
_cell.angle_beta   90.00
_cell.angle_gamma   90.00
#
_symmetry.space_group_name_H-M   'P 1'
#
loop_
_entity.id
_entity.type
_entity.pdbx_description
1 polymer ?
#
loop_
_entity_poly.entity_id
_entity_poly.type
_entity_poly.pdbx_seq_one_letter_code
_entity_poly.pdbx_strand_id
1 'polypeptide(L)'
;MKPYANFPGEKIEEVRHLAREGFSVREICRRVGTHHHNVRPIVAELEAAGDLPLCCPCGLPRGHRSTACAVSTAPKRGYPKIRDSKLTKAQIKEIHDLAAKGVSNRQIAERTGRALVAVNRHVKIWMQKLEEAGAPLKPCKCGRPARHPGGCIKNSPTLLSSDRVERIERWAREGVSAAEMQRRSRAVTNGAGLDTILKYARPIWAQMAADGHVCGCGEAFGHAAPCKATWDAPGRIRGPQSISPDSRRRIINALLNGDSIVAIRRRLQVSEKKVLRVFRAMSREDRHRRAKLVWQRVHGSGERQQGLDLFARIRRAVPSGLEQSLRDDVTSELYLAVLQGDITIDAIERHARTYVGRAFTLWASAFGPQSLDAPLGTDDDRSLADLIGDDSYLDELADIQLGDD
;
A
#
# COMPACT_ATOMS: atom_id res chain seq x y z
N MET A 1 10.73 4.87 29.73
CA MET A 1 10.45 5.92 28.74
C MET A 1 9.23 6.69 29.25
N LYS A 2 9.30 8.02 29.47
CA LYS A 2 8.13 8.76 29.99
C LYS A 2 6.96 8.63 28.99
N PRO A 3 5.72 8.32 29.40
CA PRO A 3 4.62 7.98 28.49
C PRO A 3 4.19 9.09 27.52
N TYR A 4 4.75 10.30 27.64
CA TYR A 4 4.39 11.51 26.90
C TYR A 4 5.63 12.24 26.35
N ALA A 5 6.71 11.51 26.02
CA ALA A 5 7.98 12.10 25.54
C ALA A 5 7.87 13.01 24.30
N ASN A 6 6.80 12.90 23.51
CA ASN A 6 6.54 13.73 22.34
C ASN A 6 5.43 14.78 22.55
N PHE A 7 4.94 14.96 23.79
CA PHE A 7 3.88 15.92 24.08
C PHE A 7 4.50 17.26 24.52
N PRO A 8 4.20 18.40 23.85
CA PRO A 8 4.82 19.68 24.18
C PRO A 8 4.65 20.04 25.66
N GLY A 9 5.71 20.53 26.30
CA GLY A 9 5.71 20.84 27.74
C GLY A 9 4.59 21.78 28.16
N GLU A 10 4.32 22.82 27.38
CA GLU A 10 3.22 23.77 27.62
C GLU A 10 1.85 23.07 27.69
N LYS A 11 1.61 22.08 26.82
CA LYS A 11 0.36 21.31 26.83
C LYS A 11 0.27 20.35 28.00
N ILE A 12 1.40 19.87 28.52
CA ILE A 12 1.42 19.04 29.75
C ILE A 12 0.93 19.88 30.93
N GLU A 13 1.45 21.10 31.07
CA GLU A 13 1.03 22.01 32.15
C GLU A 13 -0.43 22.45 32.01
N GLU A 14 -0.90 22.71 30.79
CA GLU A 14 -2.32 22.99 30.53
C GLU A 14 -3.23 21.80 30.90
N VAL A 15 -2.82 20.56 30.57
CA VAL A 15 -3.53 19.34 30.98
C VAL A 15 -3.57 19.22 32.51
N ARG A 16 -2.45 19.49 33.20
CA ARG A 16 -2.37 19.42 34.66
C ARG A 16 -3.27 20.45 35.32
N HIS A 17 -3.23 21.70 34.84
CA HIS A 17 -4.10 22.77 35.29
C HIS A 17 -5.58 22.37 35.19
N LEU A 18 -6.04 21.99 33.99
CA LEU A 18 -7.43 21.58 33.77
C LEU A 18 -7.83 20.34 34.59
N ALA A 19 -6.90 19.40 34.81
CA ALA A 19 -7.17 18.22 35.63
C ALA A 19 -7.36 18.57 37.12
N ARG A 20 -6.60 19.53 37.65
CA ARG A 20 -6.72 20.06 39.02
C ARG A 20 -7.97 20.91 39.22
N GLU A 21 -8.44 21.59 38.18
CA GLU A 21 -9.76 22.23 38.16
C GLU A 21 -10.92 21.22 38.08
N GLY A 22 -10.64 19.92 38.01
CA GLY A 22 -11.66 18.86 38.03
C GLY A 22 -12.35 18.62 36.68
N PHE A 23 -11.75 19.08 35.57
CA PHE A 23 -12.24 18.76 34.23
C PHE A 23 -12.08 17.27 33.90
N SER A 24 -13.06 16.71 33.19
CA SER A 24 -12.97 15.33 32.71
C SER A 24 -11.89 15.18 31.63
N VAL A 25 -11.28 14.00 31.52
CA VAL A 25 -10.29 13.67 30.45
C VAL A 25 -10.80 14.06 29.07
N ARG A 26 -12.11 13.88 28.81
CA ARG A 26 -12.73 14.24 27.53
C ARG A 26 -12.73 15.74 27.27
N GLU A 27 -13.03 16.54 28.29
CA GLU A 27 -13.05 18.00 28.18
C GLU A 27 -11.64 18.57 28.06
N ILE A 28 -10.70 18.00 28.81
CA ILE A 28 -9.26 18.31 28.68
C ILE A 28 -8.79 18.05 27.24
N CYS A 29 -9.10 16.88 26.66
CA CYS A 29 -8.77 16.59 25.26
C CYS A 29 -9.32 17.64 24.28
N ARG A 30 -10.54 18.13 24.54
CA ARG A 30 -11.23 19.11 23.69
C ARG A 30 -10.56 20.48 23.77
N ARG A 31 -10.23 20.96 24.98
CA ARG A 31 -9.60 22.27 25.21
C ARG A 31 -8.16 22.31 24.69
N VAL A 32 -7.37 21.31 25.03
CA VAL A 32 -5.94 21.21 24.66
C VAL A 32 -5.75 20.81 23.18
N GLY A 33 -6.80 20.30 22.54
CA GLY A 33 -6.75 19.81 21.15
C GLY A 33 -5.82 18.61 21.00
N THR A 34 -5.97 17.61 21.87
CA THR A 34 -5.11 16.41 21.92
C THR A 34 -5.94 15.13 22.04
N HIS A 35 -5.28 13.97 21.87
CA HIS A 35 -5.91 12.67 22.00
C HIS A 35 -5.83 12.14 23.44
N HIS A 36 -6.80 11.33 23.85
CA HIS A 36 -6.92 10.83 25.22
C HIS A 36 -5.74 9.96 25.69
N HIS A 37 -4.98 9.37 24.77
CA HIS A 37 -3.74 8.64 25.08
C HIS A 37 -2.64 9.53 25.67
N ASN A 38 -2.64 10.83 25.36
CA ASN A 38 -1.69 11.79 25.93
C ASN A 38 -2.16 12.31 27.30
N VAL A 39 -3.48 12.43 27.49
CA VAL A 39 -4.09 13.03 28.70
C VAL A 39 -4.22 12.03 29.84
N ARG A 40 -4.64 10.77 29.55
CA ARG A 40 -4.90 9.76 30.58
C ARG A 40 -3.70 9.49 31.49
N PRO A 41 -2.46 9.32 30.97
CA PRO A 41 -1.30 9.08 31.82
C PRO A 41 -1.00 10.24 32.77
N ILE A 42 -1.16 11.49 32.31
CA ILE A 42 -0.94 12.69 33.14
C ILE A 42 -2.00 12.78 34.24
N VAL A 43 -3.27 12.51 33.90
CA VAL A 43 -4.34 12.49 34.91
C VAL A 43 -4.13 11.36 35.92
N ALA A 44 -3.69 10.18 35.47
CA ALA A 44 -3.40 9.07 36.38
C ALA A 44 -2.19 9.36 37.31
N GLU A 45 -1.17 10.08 36.82
CA GLU A 45 -0.04 10.54 37.65
C GLU A 45 -0.53 11.50 38.75
N LEU A 46 -1.38 12.46 38.41
CA LEU A 46 -1.98 13.37 39.39
C LEU A 46 -2.91 12.65 40.38
N GLU A 47 -3.65 11.64 39.91
CA GLU A 47 -4.51 10.81 40.76
C GLU A 47 -3.69 10.02 41.79
N ALA A 48 -2.60 9.39 41.34
CA ALA A 48 -1.67 8.68 42.20
C ALA A 48 -0.96 9.59 43.21
N ALA A 49 -0.74 10.85 42.85
CA ALA A 49 -0.18 11.87 43.75
C ALA A 49 -1.21 12.45 44.74
N GLY A 50 -2.51 12.17 44.58
CA GLY A 50 -3.56 12.81 45.38
C GLY A 50 -3.80 14.28 45.02
N ASP A 51 -3.28 14.74 43.87
CA ASP A 51 -3.31 16.14 43.40
C ASP A 51 -4.66 16.51 42.75
N LEU A 52 -5.59 15.57 42.65
CA LEU A 52 -6.86 15.74 41.98
C LEU A 52 -7.98 16.05 42.97
N PRO A 53 -8.89 16.98 42.65
CA PRO A 53 -10.07 17.20 43.48
C PRO A 53 -10.94 15.94 43.49
N LEU A 54 -11.45 15.59 44.68
CA LEU A 54 -12.38 14.48 44.90
C LEU A 54 -13.71 14.69 44.17
N CYS A 55 -14.11 15.95 43.99
CA CYS A 55 -15.35 16.35 43.36
C CYS A 55 -15.10 17.09 42.04
N CYS A 56 -16.00 16.88 41.09
CA CYS A 56 -16.15 17.70 39.89
C CYS A 56 -16.62 19.11 40.29
N PRO A 57 -16.37 20.17 39.49
CA PRO A 57 -16.87 21.52 39.74
C PRO A 57 -18.39 21.64 39.97
N CYS A 58 -19.18 20.65 39.55
CA CYS A 58 -20.61 20.59 39.84
C CYS A 58 -20.97 19.93 41.19
N GLY A 59 -19.99 19.68 42.07
CA GLY A 59 -20.18 19.11 43.41
C GLY A 59 -20.36 17.58 43.46
N LEU A 60 -20.39 16.88 42.33
CA LEU A 60 -20.53 15.41 42.26
C LEU A 60 -19.16 14.71 42.22
N PRO A 61 -19.06 13.42 42.59
CA PRO A 61 -17.81 12.68 42.52
C PRO A 61 -17.15 12.74 41.14
N ARG A 62 -15.82 12.87 41.11
CA ARG A 62 -15.06 12.90 39.85
C ARG A 62 -15.39 11.68 38.99
N GLY A 63 -15.64 11.92 37.69
CA GLY A 63 -15.99 10.85 36.74
C GLY A 63 -17.47 10.46 36.70
N HIS A 64 -18.34 11.15 37.45
CA HIS A 64 -19.78 10.94 37.37
C HIS A 64 -20.35 11.18 35.95
N ARG A 65 -21.44 10.47 35.63
CA ARG A 65 -22.12 10.55 34.32
C ARG A 65 -23.38 11.40 34.34
N SER A 66 -23.52 12.32 35.30
CA SER A 66 -24.73 13.14 35.42
C SER A 66 -24.88 14.06 34.22
N THR A 67 -26.04 13.99 33.58
CA THR A 67 -26.43 14.88 32.47
C THR A 67 -26.62 16.33 32.91
N ALA A 68 -26.64 16.63 34.20
CA ALA A 68 -26.72 17.99 34.75
C ALA A 68 -25.34 18.67 34.90
N CYS A 69 -24.24 17.92 34.71
CA CYS A 69 -22.90 18.48 34.88
C CYS A 69 -22.53 19.40 33.73
N ALA A 70 -22.40 20.71 33.99
CA ALA A 70 -21.91 21.72 33.05
C ALA A 70 -20.62 21.30 32.32
N VAL A 71 -19.75 20.53 33.00
CA VAL A 71 -18.48 20.01 32.49
C VAL A 71 -18.66 18.83 31.53
N SER A 72 -19.79 18.11 31.62
CA SER A 72 -20.18 17.05 30.68
C SER A 72 -21.07 17.55 29.53
N THR A 73 -21.76 18.69 29.74
CA THR A 73 -22.81 19.23 28.87
C THR A 73 -22.36 20.37 27.98
N ALA A 74 -21.05 20.63 27.84
CA ALA A 74 -20.55 21.48 26.76
C ALA A 74 -21.29 21.12 25.47
N PRO A 75 -22.08 22.06 24.90
CA PRO A 75 -23.07 21.74 23.90
C PRO A 75 -22.33 21.04 22.77
N LYS A 76 -22.66 19.77 22.55
CA LYS A 76 -22.21 19.11 21.34
C LYS A 76 -22.74 20.02 20.23
N ARG A 77 -21.86 20.68 19.46
CA ARG A 77 -22.17 21.12 18.08
C ARG A 77 -22.42 19.88 17.20
N GLY A 78 -23.16 18.91 17.73
CA GLY A 78 -23.62 17.73 17.05
C GLY A 78 -25.00 18.07 16.54
N TYR A 79 -25.22 17.70 15.28
CA TYR A 79 -26.51 17.72 14.61
C TYR A 79 -27.66 17.34 15.55
N PRO A 80 -28.84 17.98 15.40
CA PRO A 80 -30.02 17.66 16.20
C PRO A 80 -30.19 16.14 16.29
N LYS A 81 -30.05 15.61 17.51
CA LYS A 81 -30.26 14.19 17.81
C LYS A 81 -31.74 13.94 18.08
N ILE A 82 -32.62 14.51 17.28
CA ILE A 82 -33.99 14.07 17.28
C ILE A 82 -33.93 12.64 16.74
N ARG A 83 -34.00 11.66 17.65
CA ARG A 83 -34.27 10.27 17.31
C ARG A 83 -35.76 10.21 16.95
N ASP A 84 -36.14 10.91 15.89
CA ASP A 84 -37.45 10.69 15.29
C ASP A 84 -37.42 9.25 14.81
N SER A 85 -38.14 8.40 15.54
CA SER A 85 -38.14 6.96 15.34
C SER A 85 -38.64 6.59 13.94
N LYS A 86 -39.35 7.51 13.26
CA LYS A 86 -39.74 7.39 11.83
C LYS A 86 -39.78 8.76 11.16
N LEU A 87 -39.03 8.95 10.08
CA LEU A 87 -39.25 10.06 9.15
C LEU A 87 -40.59 9.85 8.44
N THR A 88 -41.38 10.91 8.30
CA THR A 88 -42.64 10.85 7.53
C THR A 88 -42.35 10.67 6.04
N LYS A 89 -43.32 10.15 5.28
CA LYS A 89 -43.20 10.01 3.81
C LYS A 89 -42.85 11.36 3.15
N ALA A 90 -43.41 12.45 3.64
CA ALA A 90 -43.13 13.81 3.15
C ALA A 90 -41.66 14.21 3.37
N GLN A 91 -41.10 13.94 4.56
CA GLN A 91 -39.70 14.24 4.87
C GLN A 91 -38.73 13.38 4.04
N ILE A 92 -39.07 12.11 3.82
CA ILE A 92 -38.28 11.22 2.96
C ILE A 92 -38.28 11.74 1.52
N LYS A 93 -39.45 12.18 1.01
CA LYS A 93 -39.57 12.78 -0.32
C LYS A 93 -38.72 14.06 -0.43
N GLU A 94 -38.76 14.94 0.56
CA GLU A 94 -37.93 16.16 0.59
C GLU A 94 -36.42 15.84 0.52
N ILE A 95 -35.96 14.84 1.29
CA ILE A 95 -34.56 14.38 1.25
C ILE A 95 -34.20 13.89 -0.17
N HIS A 96 -35.07 13.11 -0.81
CA HIS A 96 -34.83 12.60 -2.17
C HIS A 96 -34.82 13.73 -3.21
N ASP A 97 -35.76 14.68 -3.12
CA ASP A 97 -35.87 15.83 -4.02
C ASP A 97 -34.61 16.73 -3.94
N LEU A 98 -34.05 16.93 -2.73
CA LEU A 98 -32.80 17.65 -2.55
C LEU A 98 -31.58 16.86 -3.06
N ALA A 99 -31.56 15.55 -2.88
CA ALA A 99 -30.48 14.69 -3.39
C ALA A 99 -30.46 14.66 -4.93
N ALA A 100 -31.63 14.62 -5.58
CA ALA A 100 -31.77 14.71 -7.04
C ALA A 100 -31.22 16.02 -7.62
N LYS A 101 -31.31 17.11 -6.85
CA LYS A 101 -30.71 18.42 -7.17
C LYS A 101 -29.20 18.48 -6.93
N GLY A 102 -28.57 17.41 -6.43
CA GLY A 102 -27.13 17.35 -6.17
C GLY A 102 -26.68 18.09 -4.90
N VAL A 103 -27.60 18.38 -3.98
CA VAL A 103 -27.29 18.96 -2.66
C VAL A 103 -26.56 17.90 -1.82
N SER A 104 -25.50 18.30 -1.10
CA SER A 104 -24.74 17.35 -0.27
C SER A 104 -25.56 16.88 0.94
N ASN A 105 -25.40 15.62 1.36
CA ASN A 105 -26.13 15.06 2.51
C ASN A 105 -26.01 15.92 3.79
N ARG A 106 -24.89 16.62 3.96
CA ARG A 106 -24.67 17.56 5.06
C ARG A 106 -25.57 18.80 4.95
N GLN A 107 -25.63 19.42 3.77
CA GLN A 107 -26.54 20.54 3.52
C GLN A 107 -28.01 20.11 3.59
N ILE A 108 -28.34 18.88 3.17
CA ILE A 108 -29.69 18.32 3.33
C ILE A 108 -30.01 18.21 4.83
N ALA A 109 -29.11 17.65 5.64
CA ALA A 109 -29.29 17.55 7.09
C ALA A 109 -29.47 18.92 7.76
N GLU A 110 -28.67 19.91 7.37
CA GLU A 110 -28.76 21.28 7.89
C GLU A 110 -30.08 21.96 7.49
N ARG A 111 -30.50 21.84 6.23
CA ARG A 111 -31.75 22.44 5.72
C ARG A 111 -33.01 21.80 6.28
N THR A 112 -33.02 20.47 6.40
CA THR A 112 -34.20 19.72 6.84
C THR A 112 -34.29 19.57 8.37
N GLY A 113 -33.25 20.01 9.09
CA GLY A 113 -33.12 19.79 10.55
C GLY A 113 -32.99 18.32 10.94
N ARG A 114 -32.69 17.42 10.01
CA ARG A 114 -32.64 15.97 10.25
C ARG A 114 -31.24 15.49 10.61
N ALA A 115 -31.17 14.41 11.37
CA ALA A 115 -29.91 13.76 11.68
C ALA A 115 -29.21 13.29 10.39
N LEU A 116 -27.92 13.63 10.23
CA LEU A 116 -27.11 13.26 9.06
C LEU A 116 -27.14 11.75 8.76
N VAL A 117 -27.21 10.91 9.80
CA VAL A 117 -27.31 9.46 9.65
C VAL A 117 -28.61 9.05 8.96
N ALA A 118 -29.74 9.70 9.29
CA ALA A 118 -31.03 9.43 8.66
C ALA A 118 -31.02 9.88 7.19
N VAL A 119 -30.48 11.07 6.92
CA VAL A 119 -30.29 11.56 5.54
C VAL A 119 -29.43 10.59 4.72
N ASN A 120 -28.27 10.17 5.24
CA ASN A 120 -27.40 9.21 4.58
C ASN A 120 -28.11 7.89 4.27
N ARG A 121 -28.89 7.36 5.22
CA ARG A 121 -29.67 6.13 5.04
C ARG A 121 -30.69 6.27 3.91
N HIS A 122 -31.48 7.35 3.89
CA HIS A 122 -32.52 7.54 2.88
C HIS A 122 -31.95 7.88 1.50
N VAL A 123 -30.90 8.69 1.41
CA VAL A 123 -30.19 8.94 0.14
C VAL A 123 -29.59 7.64 -0.40
N LYS A 124 -29.08 6.74 0.47
CA LYS A 124 -28.61 5.42 0.05
C LYS A 124 -29.75 4.56 -0.51
N ILE A 125 -30.89 4.47 0.18
CA ILE A 125 -32.04 3.71 -0.32
C ILE A 125 -32.52 4.26 -1.67
N TRP A 126 -32.63 5.59 -1.80
CA TRP A 126 -33.07 6.24 -3.03
C TRP A 126 -32.15 6.00 -4.22
N MET A 127 -30.83 6.18 -4.05
CA MET A 127 -29.86 5.92 -5.12
C MET A 127 -29.84 4.44 -5.54
N GLN A 128 -30.04 3.51 -4.60
CA GLN A 128 -30.12 2.08 -4.93
C GLN A 128 -31.35 1.78 -5.80
N LYS A 129 -32.51 2.38 -5.47
CA LYS A 129 -33.71 2.25 -6.31
C LYS A 129 -33.54 2.81 -7.72
N LEU A 130 -32.77 3.89 -7.89
CA LEU A 130 -32.45 4.42 -9.21
C LEU A 130 -31.57 3.45 -10.01
N GLU A 131 -30.58 2.86 -9.36
CA GLU A 131 -29.69 1.85 -9.96
C GLU A 131 -30.45 0.59 -10.38
N GLU A 132 -31.33 0.07 -9.51
CA GLU A 132 -32.23 -1.05 -9.79
C GLU A 132 -33.21 -0.75 -10.95
N ALA A 133 -33.63 0.50 -11.10
CA ALA A 133 -34.48 0.94 -12.19
C ALA A 133 -33.72 1.24 -13.51
N GLY A 134 -32.40 1.02 -13.54
CA GLY A 134 -31.56 1.35 -14.70
C GLY A 134 -31.41 2.85 -14.97
N ALA A 135 -31.83 3.71 -14.03
CA ALA A 135 -31.71 5.15 -14.18
C ALA A 135 -30.24 5.58 -13.95
N PRO A 136 -29.62 6.31 -14.90
CA PRO A 136 -28.22 6.70 -14.77
C PRO A 136 -28.04 7.64 -13.58
N LEU A 137 -27.23 7.23 -12.61
CA LEU A 137 -26.84 8.09 -11.50
C LEU A 137 -25.95 9.21 -12.02
N LYS A 138 -26.30 10.47 -11.72
CA LYS A 138 -25.40 11.60 -12.04
C LYS A 138 -24.02 11.34 -11.43
N PRO A 139 -22.93 11.43 -12.21
CA PRO A 139 -21.58 11.24 -11.69
C PRO A 139 -21.32 12.26 -10.57
N CYS A 140 -20.45 11.91 -9.61
CA CYS A 140 -20.10 12.89 -8.59
C CYS A 140 -19.47 14.13 -9.26
N LYS A 141 -19.56 15.30 -8.63
CA LYS A 141 -18.90 16.53 -9.10
C LYS A 141 -17.39 16.38 -9.39
N CYS A 142 -16.76 15.31 -8.91
CA CYS A 142 -15.37 14.95 -9.20
C CYS A 142 -15.18 14.20 -10.54
N GLY A 143 -16.24 13.93 -11.31
CA GLY A 143 -16.20 13.18 -12.56
C GLY A 143 -16.24 11.66 -12.40
N ARG A 144 -16.11 11.12 -11.18
CA ARG A 144 -16.20 9.66 -10.92
C ARG A 144 -17.66 9.20 -10.83
N PRO A 145 -17.92 7.88 -11.03
CA PRO A 145 -19.23 7.30 -10.82
C PRO A 145 -19.83 7.68 -9.45
N ALA A 146 -21.16 7.75 -9.37
CA ALA A 146 -21.83 7.91 -8.09
C ALA A 146 -21.38 6.81 -7.12
N ARG A 147 -21.23 7.13 -5.83
CA ARG A 147 -20.76 6.20 -4.78
C ARG A 147 -19.36 5.60 -4.98
N HIS A 148 -18.49 6.26 -5.74
CA HIS A 148 -17.13 5.74 -5.88
C HIS A 148 -16.45 5.53 -4.51
N PRO A 149 -15.71 4.42 -4.32
CA PRO A 149 -15.03 4.11 -3.07
C PRO A 149 -14.07 5.24 -2.68
N GLY A 150 -13.93 5.47 -1.37
CA GLY A 150 -13.04 6.49 -0.79
C GLY A 150 -13.64 7.90 -0.58
N GLY A 151 -14.92 8.12 -0.89
CA GLY A 151 -15.58 9.42 -0.72
C GLY A 151 -15.18 10.45 -1.77
N CYS A 152 -16.07 11.40 -2.08
CA CYS A 152 -15.89 12.28 -3.24
C CYS A 152 -14.87 13.41 -3.01
N ILE A 153 -14.02 13.67 -4.01
CA ILE A 153 -12.92 14.65 -3.93
C ILE A 153 -13.41 16.04 -3.51
N LYS A 154 -14.59 16.41 -4.02
CA LYS A 154 -15.28 17.68 -3.76
C LYS A 154 -16.24 17.66 -2.57
N ASN A 155 -16.77 16.49 -2.17
CA ASN A 155 -17.83 16.37 -1.15
C ASN A 155 -17.40 15.74 0.18
N SER A 156 -16.13 15.37 0.34
CA SER A 156 -15.53 15.09 1.65
C SER A 156 -14.65 16.28 2.10
N PRO A 157 -15.25 17.41 2.54
CA PRO A 157 -14.55 18.64 2.92
C PRO A 157 -13.96 18.59 4.32
N THR A 158 -13.57 17.41 4.83
CA THR A 158 -12.69 17.38 6.00
C THR A 158 -11.27 17.79 5.59
N LEU A 159 -11.11 19.11 5.45
CA LEU A 159 -10.05 19.94 6.01
C LEU A 159 -8.64 19.86 5.41
N LEU A 160 -8.52 19.93 4.08
CA LEU A 160 -7.31 20.55 3.52
C LEU A 160 -7.69 21.92 2.96
N SER A 161 -7.11 22.96 3.55
CA SER A 161 -7.08 24.31 2.99
C SER A 161 -6.39 24.31 1.62
N SER A 162 -6.68 25.30 0.78
CA SER A 162 -6.12 25.42 -0.58
C SER A 162 -4.60 25.32 -0.60
N ASP A 163 -3.93 25.97 0.35
CA ASP A 163 -2.47 25.92 0.53
C ASP A 163 -1.94 24.50 0.73
N ARG A 164 -2.71 23.61 1.37
CA ARG A 164 -2.31 22.21 1.59
C ARG A 164 -2.48 21.38 0.33
N VAL A 165 -3.53 21.63 -0.44
CA VAL A 165 -3.73 20.99 -1.74
C VAL A 165 -2.59 21.37 -2.66
N GLU A 166 -2.31 22.67 -2.82
CA GLU A 166 -1.20 23.20 -3.61
C GLU A 166 0.15 22.61 -3.18
N ARG A 167 0.35 22.43 -1.87
CA ARG A 167 1.56 21.81 -1.32
C ARG A 167 1.71 20.35 -1.71
N ILE A 168 0.64 19.56 -1.65
CA ILE A 168 0.66 18.16 -2.10
C ILE A 168 0.92 18.09 -3.61
N GLU A 169 0.28 18.96 -4.38
CA GLU A 169 0.48 19.01 -5.83
C GLU A 169 1.91 19.39 -6.21
N ARG A 170 2.48 20.40 -5.55
CA ARG A 170 3.88 20.78 -5.72
C ARG A 170 4.82 19.62 -5.39
N TRP A 171 4.61 18.95 -4.25
CA TRP A 171 5.40 17.75 -3.91
C TRP A 171 5.24 16.64 -4.94
N ALA A 172 4.07 16.49 -5.56
CA ALA A 172 3.85 15.47 -6.58
C ALA A 172 4.66 15.77 -7.85
N ARG A 173 4.67 17.04 -8.30
CA ARG A 173 5.48 17.52 -9.42
C ARG A 173 6.99 17.41 -9.15
N GLU A 174 7.41 17.59 -7.90
CA GLU A 174 8.79 17.37 -7.44
C GLU A 174 9.18 15.88 -7.35
N GLY A 175 8.24 14.95 -7.58
CA GLY A 175 8.50 13.51 -7.48
C GLY A 175 8.63 12.98 -6.05
N VAL A 176 8.14 13.71 -5.04
CA VAL A 176 8.12 13.24 -3.66
C VAL A 176 7.15 12.06 -3.52
N SER A 177 7.54 11.01 -2.78
CA SER A 177 6.67 9.84 -2.59
C SER A 177 5.48 10.14 -1.69
N ALA A 178 4.39 9.37 -1.83
CA ALA A 178 3.20 9.48 -0.98
C ALA A 178 3.54 9.36 0.52
N ALA A 179 4.44 8.44 0.88
CA ALA A 179 4.88 8.22 2.26
C ALA A 179 5.67 9.42 2.81
N GLU A 180 6.53 10.01 1.98
CA GLU A 180 7.29 11.20 2.37
C GLU A 180 6.40 12.44 2.47
N MET A 181 5.48 12.64 1.53
CA MET A 181 4.43 13.67 1.64
C MET A 181 3.65 13.50 2.94
N GLN A 182 3.37 12.27 3.38
CA GLN A 182 2.65 12.00 4.63
C GLN A 182 3.48 12.35 5.86
N ARG A 183 4.78 12.01 5.85
CA ARG A 183 5.70 12.43 6.92
C ARG A 183 5.80 13.95 6.99
N ARG A 184 6.00 14.62 5.86
CA ARG A 184 6.07 16.09 5.77
C ARG A 184 4.77 16.76 6.17
N SER A 185 3.61 16.19 5.80
CA SER A 185 2.32 16.74 6.19
C SER A 185 2.09 16.61 7.70
N ARG A 186 2.52 15.49 8.32
CA ARG A 186 2.39 15.24 9.78
C ARG A 186 3.24 16.17 10.64
N ALA A 187 4.30 16.77 10.10
CA ALA A 187 5.07 17.79 10.80
C ALA A 187 4.28 19.10 11.04
N VAL A 188 3.13 19.27 10.37
CA VAL A 188 2.22 20.40 10.53
C VAL A 188 0.98 19.95 11.31
N THR A 189 0.44 20.80 12.18
CA THR A 189 -0.81 20.55 12.91
C THR A 189 -1.92 20.10 11.94
N ASN A 190 -2.53 18.94 12.16
CA ASN A 190 -3.50 18.29 11.26
C ASN A 190 -2.93 17.80 9.91
N GLY A 191 -1.81 17.09 9.90
CA GLY A 191 -1.23 16.52 8.67
C GLY A 191 -2.20 15.66 7.84
N ALA A 192 -2.03 15.72 6.51
CA ALA A 192 -2.81 14.94 5.56
C ALA A 192 -2.51 13.43 5.69
N GLY A 193 -3.57 12.62 5.75
CA GLY A 193 -3.47 11.16 5.69
C GLY A 193 -2.96 10.67 4.32
N LEU A 194 -2.48 9.43 4.26
CA LEU A 194 -1.96 8.83 3.03
C LEU A 194 -3.00 8.83 1.91
N ASP A 195 -4.25 8.46 2.23
CA ASP A 195 -5.35 8.47 1.26
C ASP A 195 -5.60 9.86 0.71
N THR A 196 -5.52 10.88 1.56
CA THR A 196 -5.67 12.28 1.13
C THR A 196 -4.53 12.69 0.21
N ILE A 197 -3.30 12.28 0.50
CA ILE A 197 -2.16 12.55 -0.37
C ILE A 197 -2.32 11.86 -1.72
N LEU A 198 -2.60 10.56 -1.72
CA LEU A 198 -2.80 9.78 -2.95
C LEU A 198 -3.95 10.36 -3.80
N LYS A 199 -4.99 10.87 -3.14
CA LYS A 199 -6.13 11.52 -3.78
C LYS A 199 -5.73 12.73 -4.64
N TYR A 200 -4.78 13.56 -4.19
CA TYR A 200 -4.32 14.75 -4.93
C TYR A 200 -3.06 14.49 -5.79
N ALA A 201 -2.20 13.56 -5.39
CA ALA A 201 -0.96 13.27 -6.11
C ALA A 201 -1.17 12.37 -7.35
N ARG A 202 -2.13 11.42 -7.32
CA ARG A 202 -2.35 10.46 -8.42
C ARG A 202 -2.64 11.10 -9.78
N PRO A 203 -3.51 12.13 -9.91
CA PRO A 203 -3.74 12.77 -11.21
C PRO A 203 -2.47 13.38 -11.81
N ILE A 204 -1.63 14.00 -10.97
CA ILE A 204 -0.36 14.59 -11.41
C ILE A 204 0.61 13.51 -11.84
N TRP A 205 0.71 12.42 -11.08
CA TRP A 205 1.54 11.27 -11.45
C TRP A 205 1.08 10.59 -12.73
N ALA A 206 -0.22 10.49 -12.97
CA ALA A 206 -0.77 9.97 -14.22
C ALA A 206 -0.39 10.86 -15.41
N GLN A 207 -0.48 12.19 -15.25
CA GLN A 207 -0.01 13.14 -16.27
C GLN A 207 1.48 13.00 -16.52
N MET A 208 2.30 12.98 -15.46
CA MET A 208 3.74 12.79 -15.57
C MET A 208 4.10 11.48 -16.28
N ALA A 209 3.36 10.39 -16.00
CA ALA A 209 3.55 9.13 -16.69
C ALA A 209 3.19 9.21 -18.18
N ALA A 210 2.11 9.93 -18.53
CA ALA A 210 1.74 10.19 -19.92
C ALA A 210 2.80 11.03 -20.66
N ASP A 211 3.46 11.96 -19.95
CA ASP A 211 4.57 12.76 -20.46
C ASP A 211 5.91 11.96 -20.52
N GLY A 212 5.88 10.65 -20.22
CA GLY A 212 7.03 9.76 -20.31
C GLY A 212 7.95 9.77 -19.08
N HIS A 213 7.56 10.44 -17.99
CA HIS A 213 8.29 10.36 -16.74
C HIS A 213 8.05 9.01 -16.05
N VAL A 214 9.12 8.37 -15.60
CA VAL A 214 9.06 7.11 -14.86
C VAL A 214 9.41 7.31 -13.40
N CYS A 215 8.74 6.55 -12.52
CA CYS A 215 9.16 6.41 -11.15
C CYS A 215 10.59 5.88 -11.14
N GLY A 216 11.36 6.26 -10.14
CA GLY A 216 12.74 5.87 -10.06
C GLY A 216 12.97 4.36 -9.80
N CYS A 217 11.93 3.55 -9.60
CA CYS A 217 12.06 2.09 -9.68
C CYS A 217 12.07 1.56 -11.13
N GLY A 218 11.76 2.39 -12.13
CA GLY A 218 11.60 2.04 -13.55
C GLY A 218 10.15 1.92 -13.99
N GLU A 219 9.21 1.80 -13.05
CA GLU A 219 7.77 1.71 -13.32
C GLU A 219 7.15 3.09 -13.60
N ALA A 220 5.91 3.13 -14.10
CA ALA A 220 5.13 4.36 -14.18
C ALA A 220 4.93 5.00 -12.78
N PHE A 221 4.83 6.34 -12.74
CA PHE A 221 4.50 7.05 -11.50
C PHE A 221 3.13 6.59 -10.96
N GLY A 222 3.04 6.40 -9.63
CA GLY A 222 1.80 5.97 -8.98
C GLY A 222 1.54 4.46 -8.97
N HIS A 223 2.55 3.62 -9.25
CA HIS A 223 2.43 2.16 -9.16
C HIS A 223 1.90 1.70 -7.79
N ALA A 224 1.01 0.70 -7.78
CA ALA A 224 0.29 0.25 -6.57
C ALA A 224 1.16 -0.54 -5.58
N ALA A 225 2.23 -1.18 -6.06
CA ALA A 225 3.14 -1.95 -5.22
C ALA A 225 4.03 -1.05 -4.35
N PRO A 226 4.48 -1.51 -3.16
CA PRO A 226 5.50 -0.82 -2.41
C PRO A 226 6.70 -0.56 -3.32
N CYS A 227 7.06 0.71 -3.46
CA CYS A 227 8.17 1.08 -4.31
C CYS A 227 9.40 0.32 -3.84
N LYS A 228 9.97 -0.53 -4.71
CA LYS A 228 11.22 -1.25 -4.41
C LYS A 228 12.39 -0.28 -4.15
N ALA A 229 12.22 1.01 -4.43
CA ALA A 229 13.05 2.07 -3.88
C ALA A 229 12.58 2.41 -2.44
N THR A 230 13.13 1.71 -1.44
CA THR A 230 12.91 1.98 -0.02
C THR A 230 13.53 3.31 0.42
N TRP A 231 12.88 3.97 1.40
CA TRP A 231 13.34 5.20 2.05
C TRP A 231 13.93 4.87 3.43
N ASP A 232 15.08 5.45 3.77
CA ASP A 232 15.76 5.27 5.06
C ASP A 232 15.08 6.12 6.16
N ALA A 233 15.17 5.67 7.42
CA ALA A 233 14.57 6.30 8.61
C ALA A 233 14.95 7.77 8.93
N PRO A 234 16.08 8.37 8.47
CA PRO A 234 16.41 9.75 8.80
C PRO A 234 16.00 10.77 7.72
N GLY A 235 15.09 10.43 6.80
CA GLY A 235 14.56 11.41 5.82
C GLY A 235 15.57 11.88 4.76
N ARG A 236 16.75 11.25 4.64
CA ARG A 236 17.67 11.50 3.53
C ARG A 236 17.14 10.84 2.26
N ILE A 237 17.14 11.60 1.16
CA ILE A 237 16.79 11.10 -0.17
C ILE A 237 17.80 10.02 -0.56
N ARG A 238 17.41 8.75 -0.44
CA ARG A 238 17.89 7.65 -1.30
C ARG A 238 16.88 7.33 -2.40
N GLY A 239 15.97 8.26 -2.65
CA GLY A 239 15.19 8.28 -3.88
C GLY A 239 16.15 8.15 -5.07
N PRO A 240 15.81 7.34 -6.08
CA PRO A 240 16.46 7.37 -7.37
C PRO A 240 16.72 8.82 -7.79
N GLN A 241 17.97 9.26 -7.80
CA GLN A 241 18.27 10.45 -8.57
C GLN A 241 17.81 10.15 -9.99
N SER A 242 17.01 11.07 -10.56
CA SER A 242 16.60 10.99 -11.95
C SER A 242 17.85 10.70 -12.76
N ILE A 243 17.83 9.59 -13.48
CA ILE A 243 18.93 9.30 -14.41
C ILE A 243 18.67 10.25 -15.57
N SER A 244 19.59 11.19 -15.82
CA SER A 244 19.43 12.09 -16.95
C SER A 244 19.20 11.26 -18.22
N PRO A 245 18.37 11.72 -19.17
CA PRO A 245 18.10 10.99 -20.41
C PRO A 245 19.39 10.57 -21.13
N ASP A 246 20.40 11.42 -21.10
CA ASP A 246 21.74 11.14 -21.62
C ASP A 246 22.46 10.00 -20.86
N SER A 247 22.51 10.07 -19.52
CA SER A 247 23.09 8.99 -18.71
C SER A 247 22.37 7.66 -18.93
N ARG A 248 21.03 7.68 -19.07
CA ARG A 248 20.23 6.49 -19.37
C ARG A 248 20.62 5.93 -20.73
N ARG A 249 20.69 6.77 -21.77
CA ARG A 249 21.09 6.37 -23.14
C ARG A 249 22.49 5.77 -23.16
N ARG A 250 23.46 6.39 -22.47
CA ARG A 250 24.83 5.88 -22.36
C ARG A 250 24.90 4.53 -21.64
N ILE A 251 24.12 4.34 -20.58
CA ILE A 251 24.03 3.05 -19.89
C ILE A 251 23.40 1.98 -20.79
N ILE A 252 22.30 2.30 -21.49
CA ILE A 252 21.63 1.36 -22.42
C ILE A 252 22.60 0.93 -23.52
N ASN A 253 23.28 1.88 -24.19
CA ASN A 253 24.24 1.57 -25.24
C ASN A 253 25.37 0.68 -24.71
N ALA A 254 25.88 0.97 -23.52
CA ALA A 254 26.90 0.14 -22.89
C ALA A 254 26.43 -1.29 -22.60
N LEU A 255 25.22 -1.44 -22.04
CA LEU A 255 24.59 -2.74 -21.80
C LEU A 255 24.36 -3.50 -23.11
N LEU A 256 23.91 -2.82 -24.16
CA LEU A 256 23.70 -3.39 -25.49
C LEU A 256 25.00 -3.67 -26.25
N ASN A 257 26.13 -3.09 -25.86
CA ASN A 257 27.46 -3.50 -26.33
C ASN A 257 28.01 -4.70 -25.53
N GLY A 258 27.22 -5.25 -24.61
CA GLY A 258 27.58 -6.38 -23.77
C GLY A 258 28.49 -6.02 -22.59
N ASP A 259 28.70 -4.75 -22.28
CA ASP A 259 29.56 -4.38 -21.15
C ASP A 259 29.03 -4.96 -19.82
N SER A 260 29.94 -5.37 -18.94
CA SER A 260 29.56 -5.80 -17.59
C SER A 260 29.13 -4.60 -16.76
N ILE A 261 28.25 -4.81 -15.79
CA ILE A 261 27.79 -3.73 -14.91
C ILE A 261 28.97 -3.04 -14.21
N VAL A 262 30.00 -3.80 -13.82
CA VAL A 262 31.24 -3.28 -13.23
C VAL A 262 32.01 -2.40 -14.22
N ALA A 263 32.12 -2.81 -15.49
CA ALA A 263 32.77 -2.01 -16.53
C ALA A 263 32.01 -0.70 -16.78
N ILE A 264 30.68 -0.74 -16.85
CA ILE A 264 29.82 0.43 -17.03
C ILE A 264 29.99 1.40 -15.84
N ARG A 265 30.01 0.87 -14.62
CA ARG A 265 30.23 1.64 -13.38
C ARG A 265 31.53 2.45 -13.45
N ARG A 266 32.62 1.78 -13.83
CA ARG A 266 33.96 2.39 -13.93
C ARG A 266 34.01 3.41 -15.06
N ARG A 267 33.53 3.05 -16.26
CA ARG A 267 33.61 3.90 -17.46
C ARG A 267 32.74 5.15 -17.38
N LEU A 268 31.50 5.02 -16.91
CA LEU A 268 30.53 6.13 -16.87
C LEU A 268 30.48 6.85 -15.52
N GLN A 269 31.30 6.42 -14.54
CA GLN A 269 31.29 6.95 -13.17
C GLN A 269 29.88 6.98 -12.53
N VAL A 270 29.02 6.01 -12.90
CA VAL A 270 27.67 5.86 -12.35
C VAL A 270 27.67 4.76 -11.29
N SER A 271 26.80 4.86 -10.27
CA SER A 271 26.66 3.79 -9.28
C SER A 271 26.13 2.50 -9.90
N GLU A 272 26.57 1.33 -9.41
CA GLU A 272 26.07 0.00 -9.82
C GLU A 272 24.53 -0.09 -9.76
N LYS A 273 23.93 0.48 -8.70
CA LYS A 273 22.47 0.53 -8.53
C LYS A 273 21.76 1.28 -9.67
N LYS A 274 22.36 2.35 -10.21
CA LYS A 274 21.80 3.08 -11.37
C LYS A 274 21.85 2.21 -12.63
N VAL A 275 22.94 1.49 -12.85
CA VAL A 275 23.07 0.57 -14.00
C VAL A 275 22.05 -0.56 -13.93
N LEU A 276 21.94 -1.23 -12.79
CA LEU A 276 20.95 -2.29 -12.56
C LEU A 276 19.51 -1.81 -12.75
N ARG A 277 19.21 -0.57 -12.39
CA ARG A 277 17.88 0.03 -12.60
C ARG A 277 17.58 0.23 -14.08
N VAL A 278 18.52 0.77 -14.84
CA VAL A 278 18.36 0.91 -16.30
C VAL A 278 18.21 -0.47 -16.92
N PHE A 279 19.03 -1.45 -16.52
CA PHE A 279 18.96 -2.82 -16.99
C PHE A 279 17.58 -3.46 -16.76
N ARG A 280 17.01 -3.33 -15.56
CA ARG A 280 15.66 -3.85 -15.25
C ARG A 280 14.54 -3.16 -16.02
N ALA A 281 14.75 -1.90 -16.42
CA ALA A 281 13.82 -1.11 -17.22
C ALA A 281 14.02 -1.29 -18.74
N MET A 282 14.97 -2.13 -19.17
CA MET A 282 15.13 -2.47 -20.60
C MET A 282 13.98 -3.35 -21.07
N SER A 283 13.62 -3.21 -22.35
CA SER A 283 12.64 -4.08 -22.99
C SER A 283 13.10 -5.54 -22.95
N ARG A 284 12.17 -6.48 -23.12
CA ARG A 284 12.50 -7.91 -23.20
C ARG A 284 13.42 -8.20 -24.39
N GLU A 285 13.18 -7.51 -25.51
CA GLU A 285 14.00 -7.60 -26.73
C GLU A 285 15.43 -7.12 -26.49
N ASP A 286 15.61 -5.96 -25.86
CA ASP A 286 16.94 -5.43 -25.53
C ASP A 286 17.71 -6.34 -24.58
N ARG A 287 17.03 -6.92 -23.58
CA ARG A 287 17.63 -7.91 -22.67
C ARG A 287 18.09 -9.15 -23.42
N HIS A 288 17.26 -9.66 -24.33
CA HIS A 288 17.61 -10.80 -25.19
C HIS A 288 18.79 -10.48 -26.13
N ARG A 289 18.81 -9.29 -26.74
CA ARG A 289 19.92 -8.85 -27.59
C ARG A 289 21.24 -8.79 -26.83
N ARG A 290 21.21 -8.20 -25.63
CA ARG A 290 22.36 -8.20 -24.72
C ARG A 290 22.78 -9.62 -24.34
N ALA A 291 21.83 -10.47 -23.99
CA ALA A 291 22.09 -11.87 -23.61
C ALA A 291 22.82 -12.62 -24.73
N LYS A 292 22.38 -12.46 -25.98
CA LYS A 292 23.05 -13.03 -27.17
C LYS A 292 24.49 -12.55 -27.30
N LEU A 293 24.77 -11.27 -27.08
CA LEU A 293 26.13 -10.72 -27.14
C LEU A 293 27.03 -11.21 -26.00
N VAL A 294 26.50 -11.30 -24.78
CA VAL A 294 27.22 -11.88 -23.65
C VAL A 294 27.51 -13.35 -23.92
N TRP A 295 26.53 -14.10 -24.46
CA TRP A 295 26.69 -15.50 -24.85
C TRP A 295 27.79 -15.66 -25.91
N GLN A 296 27.73 -14.87 -26.98
CA GLN A 296 28.75 -14.87 -28.03
C GLN A 296 30.13 -14.52 -27.50
N ARG A 297 30.25 -13.65 -26.50
CA ARG A 297 31.54 -13.34 -25.88
C ARG A 297 32.07 -14.49 -25.04
N VAL A 298 31.20 -15.14 -24.27
CA VAL A 298 31.55 -16.30 -23.43
C VAL A 298 31.92 -17.52 -24.28
N HIS A 299 31.31 -17.68 -25.46
CA HIS A 299 31.50 -18.86 -26.32
C HIS A 299 32.42 -18.61 -27.53
N GLY A 300 32.56 -17.37 -27.99
CA GLY A 300 33.29 -16.99 -29.20
C GLY A 300 34.76 -16.64 -28.97
N SER A 301 35.20 -16.54 -27.71
CA SER A 301 36.60 -16.24 -27.34
C SER A 301 37.59 -17.40 -27.58
N GLY A 302 37.20 -18.47 -28.29
CA GLY A 302 38.06 -19.62 -28.58
C GLY A 302 38.39 -20.52 -27.37
N GLU A 303 38.10 -20.05 -26.15
CA GLU A 303 38.36 -20.77 -24.91
C GLU A 303 37.09 -21.47 -24.41
N ARG A 304 36.90 -22.75 -24.78
CA ARG A 304 35.92 -23.66 -24.13
C ARG A 304 35.96 -23.59 -22.59
N GLN A 305 37.11 -23.19 -22.04
CA GLN A 305 37.36 -22.99 -20.61
C GLN A 305 36.37 -22.03 -19.94
N GLN A 306 35.91 -20.98 -20.64
CA GLN A 306 35.04 -19.95 -20.05
C GLN A 306 33.62 -20.44 -19.71
N GLY A 307 33.08 -21.42 -20.46
CA GLY A 307 31.78 -22.02 -20.17
C GLY A 307 31.81 -22.94 -18.95
N LEU A 308 32.86 -23.76 -18.85
CA LEU A 308 33.11 -24.60 -17.67
C LEU A 308 33.36 -23.75 -16.43
N ASP A 309 34.06 -22.62 -16.58
CA ASP A 309 34.30 -21.66 -15.50
C ASP A 309 33.01 -21.01 -14.99
N LEU A 310 32.06 -20.71 -15.88
CA LEU A 310 30.75 -20.18 -15.49
C LEU A 310 29.96 -21.21 -14.68
N PHE A 311 29.84 -22.45 -15.17
CA PHE A 311 29.12 -23.50 -14.47
C PHE A 311 29.78 -23.83 -13.12
N ALA A 312 31.10 -23.92 -13.07
CA ALA A 312 31.86 -24.12 -11.83
C ALA A 312 31.64 -22.96 -10.83
N ARG A 313 31.59 -21.72 -11.32
CA ARG A 313 31.29 -20.55 -10.48
C ARG A 313 29.88 -20.59 -9.91
N ILE A 314 28.88 -20.97 -10.70
CA ILE A 314 27.50 -21.14 -10.20
C ILE A 314 27.44 -22.26 -9.16
N ARG A 315 28.03 -23.43 -9.46
CA ARG A 315 28.04 -24.57 -8.53
C ARG A 315 28.73 -24.25 -7.20
N ARG A 316 29.74 -23.37 -7.21
CA ARG A 316 30.40 -22.84 -6.00
C ARG A 316 29.53 -21.86 -5.23
N ALA A 317 28.71 -21.07 -5.92
CA ALA A 317 27.79 -20.12 -5.30
C ALA A 317 26.57 -20.80 -4.64
N VAL A 318 26.18 -21.99 -5.13
CA VAL A 318 25.11 -22.80 -4.52
C VAL A 318 25.67 -23.61 -3.34
N PRO A 319 25.04 -23.56 -2.15
CA PRO A 319 25.54 -24.28 -0.97
C PRO A 319 25.70 -25.78 -1.23
N SER A 320 26.83 -26.34 -0.79
CA SER A 320 27.14 -27.76 -0.97
C SER A 320 26.36 -28.71 -0.06
N GLY A 321 25.71 -28.18 0.98
CA GLY A 321 24.89 -28.96 1.90
C GLY A 321 23.44 -29.20 1.44
N LEU A 322 23.07 -28.74 0.24
CA LEU A 322 21.78 -29.08 -0.38
C LEU A 322 21.81 -30.52 -0.89
N GLU A 323 20.64 -31.16 -0.89
CA GLU A 323 20.45 -32.43 -1.62
C GLU A 323 20.91 -32.25 -3.08
N GLN A 324 21.60 -33.26 -3.63
CA GLN A 324 22.28 -33.13 -4.92
C GLN A 324 21.30 -32.83 -6.07
N SER A 325 20.11 -33.42 -6.06
CA SER A 325 19.01 -33.15 -7.02
C SER A 325 18.61 -31.66 -7.00
N LEU A 326 18.23 -31.15 -5.83
CA LEU A 326 17.85 -29.76 -5.61
C LEU A 326 18.99 -28.79 -5.95
N ARG A 327 20.23 -29.18 -5.65
CA ARG A 327 21.42 -28.38 -5.98
C ARG A 327 21.61 -28.26 -7.49
N ASP A 328 21.39 -29.34 -8.23
CA ASP A 328 21.53 -29.35 -9.70
C ASP A 328 20.41 -28.56 -10.37
N ASP A 329 19.19 -28.59 -9.84
CA ASP A 329 18.08 -27.74 -10.30
C ASP A 329 18.34 -26.26 -10.08
N VAL A 330 18.77 -25.87 -8.87
CA VAL A 330 19.15 -24.48 -8.56
C VAL A 330 20.30 -24.02 -9.46
N THR A 331 21.29 -24.88 -9.70
CA THR A 331 22.44 -24.59 -10.56
C THR A 331 21.98 -24.36 -12.00
N SER A 332 21.09 -25.21 -12.51
CA SER A 332 20.52 -25.12 -13.86
C SER A 332 19.67 -23.87 -14.04
N GLU A 333 18.80 -23.53 -13.08
CA GLU A 333 18.01 -22.30 -13.13
C GLU A 333 18.88 -21.04 -13.09
N LEU A 334 19.89 -21.00 -12.22
CA LEU A 334 20.83 -19.88 -12.17
C LEU A 334 21.61 -19.75 -13.48
N TYR A 335 22.03 -20.88 -14.07
CA TYR A 335 22.70 -20.89 -15.36
C TYR A 335 21.81 -20.33 -16.45
N LEU A 336 20.56 -20.77 -16.56
CA LEU A 336 19.57 -20.24 -17.50
C LEU A 336 19.32 -18.75 -17.27
N ALA A 337 19.16 -18.30 -16.04
CA ALA A 337 18.95 -16.88 -15.73
C ALA A 337 20.15 -16.01 -16.12
N VAL A 338 21.37 -16.54 -16.03
CA VAL A 338 22.57 -15.85 -16.54
C VAL A 338 22.59 -15.82 -18.06
N LEU A 339 22.27 -16.94 -18.73
CA LEU A 339 22.22 -17.03 -20.19
C LEU A 339 21.12 -16.14 -20.80
N GLN A 340 19.97 -16.04 -20.15
CA GLN A 340 18.86 -15.15 -20.55
C GLN A 340 19.16 -13.68 -20.23
N GLY A 341 20.24 -13.42 -19.49
CA GLY A 341 20.70 -12.09 -19.11
C GLY A 341 19.99 -11.50 -17.90
N ASP A 342 19.01 -12.18 -17.29
CA ASP A 342 18.28 -11.71 -16.11
C ASP A 342 19.21 -11.52 -14.89
N ILE A 343 20.28 -12.31 -14.82
CA ILE A 343 21.36 -12.18 -13.84
C ILE A 343 22.66 -11.92 -14.56
N THR A 344 23.45 -10.97 -14.06
CA THR A 344 24.83 -10.79 -14.53
C THR A 344 25.77 -11.76 -13.84
N ILE A 345 26.84 -12.18 -14.51
CA ILE A 345 27.85 -13.11 -13.97
C ILE A 345 28.37 -12.66 -12.58
N ASP A 346 28.60 -11.36 -12.40
CA ASP A 346 29.08 -10.80 -11.11
C ASP A 346 28.05 -10.86 -9.97
N ALA A 347 26.78 -11.12 -10.29
CA ALA A 347 25.67 -11.13 -9.36
C ALA A 347 25.23 -12.54 -8.97
N ILE A 348 25.85 -13.60 -9.51
CA ILE A 348 25.50 -15.01 -9.27
C ILE A 348 25.44 -15.31 -7.77
N GLU A 349 26.51 -15.03 -7.02
CA GLU A 349 26.59 -15.33 -5.58
C GLU A 349 25.52 -14.63 -4.75
N ARG A 350 25.22 -13.36 -5.09
CA ARG A 350 24.21 -12.57 -4.40
C ARG A 350 22.79 -13.12 -4.65
N HIS A 351 22.53 -13.65 -5.84
CA HIS A 351 21.23 -14.16 -6.24
C HIS A 351 21.03 -15.65 -5.92
N ALA A 352 22.10 -16.41 -5.73
CA ALA A 352 22.03 -17.84 -5.45
C ALA A 352 21.10 -18.15 -4.26
N ARG A 353 21.19 -17.38 -3.16
CA ARG A 353 20.32 -17.57 -1.99
C ARG A 353 18.83 -17.39 -2.31
N THR A 354 18.47 -16.48 -3.21
CA THR A 354 17.08 -16.28 -3.63
C THR A 354 16.58 -17.46 -4.45
N TYR A 355 17.40 -18.01 -5.35
CA TYR A 355 17.05 -19.19 -6.15
C TYR A 355 16.94 -20.43 -5.27
N VAL A 356 17.86 -20.62 -4.32
CA VAL A 356 17.76 -21.68 -3.31
C VAL A 356 16.45 -21.55 -2.52
N GLY A 357 16.10 -20.36 -2.03
CA GLY A 357 14.84 -20.16 -1.32
C GLY A 357 13.62 -20.46 -2.19
N ARG A 358 13.63 -20.05 -3.46
CA ARG A 358 12.56 -20.37 -4.42
C ARG A 358 12.45 -21.88 -4.66
N ALA A 359 13.59 -22.53 -4.84
CA ALA A 359 13.68 -23.96 -5.07
C ALA A 359 13.11 -24.76 -3.89
N PHE A 360 13.41 -24.37 -2.65
CA PHE A 360 12.79 -24.98 -1.47
C PHE A 360 11.26 -24.81 -1.47
N THR A 361 10.77 -23.61 -1.79
CA THR A 361 9.33 -23.35 -1.85
C THR A 361 8.63 -24.15 -2.96
N LEU A 362 9.30 -24.34 -4.10
CA LEU A 362 8.71 -25.01 -5.27
C LEU A 362 8.84 -26.53 -5.21
N TRP A 363 10.00 -27.06 -4.82
CA TRP A 363 10.32 -28.47 -5.03
C TRP A 363 10.53 -29.26 -3.74
N ALA A 364 10.90 -28.61 -2.64
CA ALA A 364 11.06 -29.28 -1.34
C ALA A 364 9.84 -29.11 -0.41
N SER A 365 8.86 -28.30 -0.83
CA SER A 365 7.61 -28.13 -0.11
C SER A 365 6.70 -29.31 -0.38
N ALA A 366 6.12 -29.92 0.66
CA ALA A 366 5.05 -30.91 0.51
C ALA A 366 3.81 -30.33 -0.22
N PHE A 367 3.71 -29.01 -0.34
CA PHE A 367 2.67 -28.27 -1.05
C PHE A 367 3.17 -27.64 -2.36
N GLY A 368 4.39 -27.95 -2.78
CA GLY A 368 4.93 -27.51 -4.06
C GLY A 368 4.45 -28.38 -5.22
N PRO A 369 4.67 -27.98 -6.49
CA PRO A 369 4.49 -28.87 -7.62
C PRO A 369 5.29 -30.18 -7.44
N GLN A 370 4.56 -31.29 -7.30
CA GLN A 370 5.13 -32.64 -7.20
C GLN A 370 5.16 -33.29 -8.58
N SER A 371 6.12 -34.19 -8.80
CA SER A 371 6.13 -35.02 -10.01
C SER A 371 4.89 -35.90 -10.04
N LEU A 372 4.31 -36.13 -11.22
CA LEU A 372 3.22 -37.09 -11.38
C LEU A 372 3.68 -38.51 -11.06
N ASP A 373 4.96 -38.81 -11.28
CA ASP A 373 5.55 -40.11 -10.93
C ASP A 373 5.86 -40.25 -9.43
N ALA A 374 5.62 -39.22 -8.61
CA ALA A 374 5.89 -39.33 -7.18
C ALA A 374 4.90 -40.32 -6.53
N PRO A 375 5.37 -41.18 -5.61
CA PRO A 375 4.50 -42.16 -4.97
C PRO A 375 3.41 -41.47 -4.14
N LEU A 376 2.20 -42.02 -4.16
CA LEU A 376 1.04 -41.49 -3.47
C LEU A 376 1.13 -41.69 -1.94
N GLY A 377 1.90 -42.69 -1.51
CA GLY A 377 2.17 -43.02 -0.10
C GLY A 377 3.53 -43.69 0.08
N THR A 378 3.91 -43.97 1.33
CA THR A 378 5.23 -44.56 1.65
C THR A 378 5.39 -46.02 1.20
N ASP A 379 4.27 -46.73 1.00
CA ASP A 379 4.23 -48.17 0.71
C ASP A 379 3.27 -48.50 -0.45
N ASP A 380 2.95 -47.51 -1.29
CA ASP A 380 1.98 -47.67 -2.38
C ASP A 380 2.72 -47.64 -3.72
N ASP A 381 2.48 -48.66 -4.56
CA ASP A 381 3.00 -48.72 -5.94
C ASP A 381 2.33 -47.67 -6.85
N ARG A 382 1.29 -46.99 -6.35
CA ARG A 382 0.57 -45.94 -7.06
C ARG A 382 1.30 -44.61 -6.98
N SER A 383 1.27 -43.91 -8.10
CA SER A 383 1.82 -42.58 -8.32
C SER A 383 0.74 -41.49 -8.23
N LEU A 384 1.15 -40.23 -8.12
CA LEU A 384 0.23 -39.09 -8.25
C LEU A 384 -0.44 -39.02 -9.63
N ALA A 385 0.16 -39.62 -10.66
CA ALA A 385 -0.43 -39.73 -11.99
C ALA A 385 -1.73 -40.54 -11.97
N ASP A 386 -1.83 -41.56 -11.11
CA ASP A 386 -3.01 -42.42 -10.98
C ASP A 386 -4.23 -41.71 -10.38
N LEU A 387 -4.04 -40.51 -9.80
CA LEU A 387 -5.14 -39.64 -9.36
C LEU A 387 -5.70 -38.75 -10.46
N ILE A 388 -4.98 -38.60 -11.58
CA ILE A 388 -5.51 -37.92 -12.75
C ILE A 388 -6.47 -38.91 -13.40
N GLY A 389 -7.76 -38.74 -13.12
CA GLY A 389 -8.80 -39.59 -13.69
C GLY A 389 -8.62 -39.68 -15.21
N ASP A 390 -8.61 -40.90 -15.71
CA ASP A 390 -8.69 -41.13 -17.14
C ASP A 390 -10.07 -40.65 -17.60
N ASP A 391 -10.12 -39.54 -18.34
CA ASP A 391 -11.38 -38.93 -18.81
C ASP A 391 -12.21 -39.92 -19.67
N SER A 392 -11.62 -41.02 -20.13
CA SER A 392 -12.35 -42.12 -20.77
C SER A 392 -13.37 -42.81 -19.84
N TYR A 393 -13.22 -42.72 -18.52
CA TYR A 393 -14.17 -43.30 -17.56
C TYR A 393 -15.46 -42.47 -17.44
N LEU A 394 -15.45 -41.20 -17.85
CA LEU A 394 -16.66 -40.35 -17.87
C LEU A 394 -17.61 -40.73 -19.01
N ASP A 395 -17.09 -41.28 -20.11
CA ASP A 395 -17.91 -41.77 -21.21
C ASP A 395 -18.59 -43.10 -20.84
N GLU A 396 -17.94 -43.98 -20.06
CA GLU A 396 -18.55 -45.23 -19.57
C GLU A 396 -19.65 -45.02 -18.52
N LEU A 397 -19.56 -43.96 -17.70
CA LEU A 397 -20.58 -43.59 -16.71
C LEU A 397 -21.86 -43.03 -17.36
N ALA A 398 -21.78 -42.49 -18.57
CA ALA A 398 -22.95 -42.02 -19.32
C ALA A 398 -23.83 -43.18 -19.83
N ASP A 399 -23.27 -44.37 -19.98
CA ASP A 399 -23.96 -45.58 -20.45
C ASP A 399 -24.60 -46.41 -19.32
N ILE A 400 -24.35 -46.06 -18.05
CA ILE A 400 -25.10 -46.64 -16.93
C ILE A 400 -26.49 -45.98 -16.90
N GLN A 401 -27.41 -46.50 -17.71
CA GLN A 401 -28.83 -46.20 -17.64
C GLN A 401 -29.32 -46.46 -16.21
N LEU A 402 -29.60 -45.38 -15.47
CA LEU A 402 -30.42 -45.44 -14.27
C LEU A 402 -31.77 -46.00 -14.71
N GLY A 403 -32.06 -47.25 -14.34
CA GLY A 403 -33.33 -47.90 -14.66
C GLY A 403 -34.49 -47.01 -14.23
N ASP A 404 -35.36 -46.70 -15.19
CA ASP A 404 -36.65 -46.06 -14.95
C ASP A 404 -37.55 -47.06 -14.19
N ASP A 405 -37.67 -46.88 -12.87
CA ASP A 405 -38.73 -47.46 -12.03
C ASP A 405 -39.81 -46.41 -11.71
#